data_AF-A0A4Y1X3I6-F1
#
_entry.id   AF-A0A4Y1X3I6-F1
#
_cell.length_a   1.000
_cell.length_b   1.000
_cell.length_c   1.000
_cell.angle_alpha   90.00
_cell.angle_beta   90.00
_cell.angle_gamma   90.00
#
_symmetry.space_group_name_H-M   'P 1'
#
loop_
_entity.id
_entity.type
_entity.pdbx_description
1 polymer ?
#
loop_
_entity_poly.entity_id
_entity_poly.type
_entity_poly.pdbx_seq_one_letter_code
_entity_poly.pdbx_strand_id
1 'polypeptide(L)'
;MNHTSRMTALLGELRRERNGAVADAMRLVGAPYGLNYGVSLPTLRRLARAEKPDYAFAKFLSLQDVRELRLAAYHIADPAGLTPGEFPFWASGIVNHELAEEAAFALLPRIGDFPALFRTWTATDMPWPLQYAALMAASRVVPPDSGWVDSAVEAVRRAAAAAETVPPDVAASEGGLVSAAPVAAVVAGTGPAVSASPESGFSASATPSAACSVCTPAAALLVAQGAVALLAAVGSRNGESRQAVLRKAGSLGRLRAEDYVHEELAWRLEVQ
;
A
#
# COMPACT_ATOMS: atom_id res chain seq x y z
N MET A 1 -5.47 7.91 29.29
CA MET A 1 -4.40 6.90 29.20
C MET A 1 -3.30 7.46 28.30
N ASN A 2 -2.02 7.37 28.68
CA ASN A 2 -0.93 7.87 27.82
C ASN A 2 -0.71 6.94 26.60
N HIS A 3 0.04 7.41 25.59
CA HIS A 3 0.27 6.64 24.36
C HIS A 3 0.93 5.28 24.62
N THR A 4 1.90 5.21 25.54
CA THR A 4 2.62 3.98 25.85
C THR A 4 1.68 2.90 26.42
N SER A 5 0.80 3.25 27.36
CA SER A 5 -0.17 2.31 27.93
C SER A 5 -1.18 1.83 26.91
N ARG A 6 -1.67 2.71 26.01
CA ARG A 6 -2.57 2.33 24.91
C ARG A 6 -1.89 1.39 23.92
N MET A 7 -0.68 1.73 23.47
CA MET A 7 0.11 0.85 22.60
C MET A 7 0.36 -0.51 23.25
N THR A 8 0.68 -0.55 24.55
CA THR A 8 0.88 -1.80 25.28
C THR A 8 -0.38 -2.66 25.30
N ALA A 9 -1.56 -2.05 25.50
CA ALA A 9 -2.84 -2.76 25.45
C ALA A 9 -3.11 -3.33 24.05
N LEU A 10 -2.96 -2.51 23.00
CA LEU A 10 -3.13 -2.92 21.60
C LEU A 10 -2.15 -4.05 21.22
N LEU A 11 -0.88 -3.93 21.60
CA LEU A 11 0.12 -4.99 21.43
C LEU A 11 -0.27 -6.27 22.17
N GLY A 12 -0.85 -6.15 23.36
CA GLY A 12 -1.36 -7.29 24.13
C GLY A 12 -2.45 -8.05 23.37
N GLU A 13 -3.34 -7.34 22.69
CA GLU A 13 -4.37 -7.93 21.81
C GLU A 13 -3.75 -8.59 20.58
N LEU A 14 -2.88 -7.87 19.86
CA LEU A 14 -2.20 -8.38 18.66
C LEU A 14 -1.38 -9.64 18.95
N ARG A 15 -0.69 -9.69 20.10
CA ARG A 15 0.10 -10.86 20.50
C ARG A 15 -0.74 -12.11 20.78
N ARG A 16 -2.01 -11.96 21.18
CA ARG A 16 -2.93 -13.09 21.34
C ARG A 16 -3.35 -13.69 19.98
N GLU A 17 -3.32 -12.87 18.94
CA GLU A 17 -3.71 -13.23 17.57
C GLU A 17 -2.50 -13.59 16.69
N ARG A 18 -1.29 -13.70 17.27
CA ARG A 18 -0.05 -13.92 16.53
C ARG A 18 -0.05 -15.25 15.77
N ASN A 19 0.54 -15.24 14.58
CA ASN A 19 0.79 -16.44 13.80
C ASN A 19 2.26 -16.47 13.34
N GLY A 20 3.07 -17.26 14.04
CA GLY A 20 4.52 -17.38 13.76
C GLY A 20 4.81 -17.93 12.37
N ALA A 21 4.03 -18.91 11.89
CA ALA A 21 4.25 -19.48 10.56
C ALA A 21 4.01 -18.46 9.44
N VAL A 22 3.00 -17.59 9.60
CA VAL A 22 2.76 -16.48 8.67
C VAL A 22 3.89 -15.46 8.76
N ALA A 23 4.33 -15.09 9.96
CA ALA A 23 5.45 -14.16 10.14
C ALA A 23 6.74 -14.69 9.48
N ASP A 24 7.04 -15.98 9.64
CA ASP A 24 8.19 -16.65 9.02
C ASP A 24 8.06 -16.69 7.50
N ALA A 25 6.89 -17.01 6.96
CA ALA A 25 6.64 -16.99 5.52
C ALA A 25 6.80 -15.58 4.93
N MET A 26 6.30 -14.54 5.62
CA MET A 26 6.46 -13.14 5.21
C MET A 26 7.94 -12.70 5.22
N ARG A 27 8.74 -13.25 6.14
CA ARG A 27 10.19 -12.99 6.19
C ARG A 27 10.91 -13.58 4.96
N LEU A 28 10.50 -14.76 4.49
CA LEU A 28 11.08 -15.41 3.31
C LEU A 28 10.86 -14.60 2.03
N VAL A 29 9.73 -13.88 1.93
CA VAL A 29 9.42 -13.00 0.78
C VAL A 29 9.90 -11.55 0.97
N GLY A 30 10.74 -11.29 1.98
CA GLY A 30 11.45 -10.02 2.12
C GLY A 30 10.64 -8.86 2.70
N ALA A 31 9.57 -9.11 3.47
CA ALA A 31 8.81 -8.03 4.11
C ALA A 31 9.71 -7.23 5.09
N PRO A 32 10.00 -5.95 4.83
CA PRO A 32 11.05 -5.18 5.52
C PRO A 32 10.58 -4.58 6.85
N TYR A 33 9.89 -5.38 7.66
CA TYR A 33 9.51 -4.98 9.01
C TYR A 33 10.57 -5.44 10.00
N GLY A 34 10.85 -4.65 11.05
CA GLY A 34 11.65 -5.13 12.17
C GLY A 34 10.96 -6.29 12.90
N LEU A 35 9.89 -5.99 13.63
CA LEU A 35 9.07 -6.99 14.31
C LEU A 35 7.76 -7.28 13.55
N ASN A 36 7.43 -8.56 13.38
CA ASN A 36 6.21 -9.03 12.72
C ASN A 36 5.56 -10.15 13.55
N TYR A 37 4.28 -9.98 13.91
CA TYR A 37 3.52 -10.99 14.65
C TYR A 37 2.69 -11.92 13.75
N GLY A 38 2.66 -11.68 12.44
CA GLY A 38 1.90 -12.48 11.48
C GLY A 38 0.38 -12.37 11.67
N VAL A 39 -0.08 -11.28 12.28
CA VAL A 39 -1.52 -11.05 12.47
C VAL A 39 -2.15 -10.76 11.10
N SER A 40 -3.27 -11.43 10.82
CA SER A 40 -4.00 -11.24 9.57
C SER A 40 -4.58 -9.82 9.46
N LEU A 41 -4.63 -9.26 8.25
CA LEU A 41 -5.21 -7.93 8.02
C LEU A 41 -6.65 -7.80 8.56
N PRO A 42 -7.57 -8.78 8.36
CA PRO A 42 -8.91 -8.68 8.94
C PRO A 42 -8.92 -8.51 10.46
N THR A 43 -8.09 -9.28 11.18
CA THR A 43 -7.99 -9.17 12.64
C THR A 43 -7.34 -7.85 13.05
N LEU A 44 -6.24 -7.45 12.41
CA LEU A 44 -5.58 -6.18 12.67
C LEU A 44 -6.53 -5.00 12.50
N ARG A 45 -7.26 -4.95 11.37
CA ARG A 45 -8.23 -3.90 11.06
C ARG A 45 -9.34 -3.86 12.10
N ARG A 46 -9.82 -5.03 12.56
CA ARG A 46 -10.85 -5.11 13.62
C ARG A 46 -10.35 -4.50 14.93
N LEU A 47 -9.15 -4.87 15.38
CA LEU A 47 -8.56 -4.35 16.63
C LEU A 47 -8.26 -2.85 16.52
N ALA A 48 -7.66 -2.42 15.41
CA ALA A 48 -7.34 -1.01 15.18
C ALA A 48 -8.59 -0.11 15.13
N ARG A 49 -9.70 -0.58 14.53
CA ARG A 49 -10.96 0.17 14.46
C ARG A 49 -11.72 0.23 15.80
N ALA A 50 -11.34 -0.58 16.79
CA ALA A 50 -11.90 -0.49 18.14
C ALA A 50 -11.31 0.69 18.93
N GLU A 51 -10.12 1.18 18.53
CA GLU A 51 -9.54 2.40 19.08
C GLU A 51 -10.32 3.64 18.61
N LYS A 52 -10.39 4.66 19.48
CA LYS A 52 -10.91 5.97 19.09
C LYS A 52 -9.96 6.62 18.08
N PRO A 53 -10.47 7.25 16.99
CA PRO A 53 -9.65 8.01 16.07
C PRO A 53 -8.77 9.05 16.78
N ASP A 54 -7.48 9.03 16.51
CA ASP A 54 -6.47 9.84 17.19
C ASP A 54 -5.20 9.96 16.33
N TYR A 55 -4.97 11.17 15.80
CA TYR A 55 -3.84 11.42 14.92
C TYR A 55 -2.48 11.35 15.62
N ALA A 56 -2.37 11.90 16.85
CA ALA A 56 -1.12 11.92 17.58
C ALA A 56 -0.69 10.51 18.01
N PHE A 57 -1.67 9.69 18.42
CA PHE A 57 -1.42 8.29 18.73
C PHE A 57 -1.06 7.48 17.48
N ALA A 58 -1.72 7.70 16.35
CA ALA A 58 -1.35 7.05 15.09
C ALA A 58 0.08 7.35 14.65
N LYS A 59 0.54 8.62 14.73
CA LYS A 59 1.94 8.98 14.47
C LYS A 59 2.91 8.30 15.45
N PHE A 60 2.52 8.20 16.71
CA PHE A 60 3.32 7.48 17.70
C PHE A 60 3.47 6.00 17.35
N LEU A 61 2.40 5.34 16.89
CA LEU A 61 2.42 3.94 16.45
C LEU A 61 3.23 3.73 15.16
N SER A 62 3.13 4.64 14.18
CA SER A 62 3.81 4.51 12.89
C SER A 62 5.33 4.62 12.98
N LEU A 63 5.84 5.23 14.06
CA LEU A 63 7.27 5.31 14.38
C LEU A 63 7.83 4.03 15.01
N GLN A 64 6.96 3.09 15.42
CA GLN A 64 7.41 1.83 16.00
C GLN A 64 7.81 0.87 14.89
N ASP A 65 8.91 0.14 15.07
CA ASP A 65 9.37 -0.87 14.12
C ASP A 65 8.64 -2.22 14.31
N VAL A 66 7.30 -2.14 14.32
CA VAL A 66 6.39 -3.27 14.46
C VAL A 66 5.34 -3.20 13.34
N ARG A 67 5.31 -4.21 12.47
CA ARG A 67 4.39 -4.31 11.32
C ARG A 67 2.96 -3.96 11.70
N GLU A 68 2.42 -4.65 12.70
CA GLU A 68 1.03 -4.51 13.08
C GLU A 68 0.68 -3.11 13.57
N LEU A 69 1.60 -2.44 14.28
CA LEU A 69 1.39 -1.07 14.76
C LEU A 69 1.41 -0.05 13.62
N ARG A 70 2.33 -0.22 12.67
CA ARG A 70 2.42 0.65 11.48
C ARG A 70 1.16 0.55 10.62
N LEU A 71 0.66 -0.67 10.39
CA LEU A 71 -0.59 -0.88 9.66
C LEU A 71 -1.81 -0.38 10.44
N ALA A 72 -1.87 -0.62 11.75
CA ALA A 72 -2.95 -0.14 12.62
C ALA A 72 -3.03 1.39 12.65
N ALA A 73 -1.88 2.08 12.55
CA ALA A 73 -1.82 3.54 12.55
C ALA A 73 -2.72 4.16 11.47
N TYR A 74 -2.81 3.58 10.27
CA TYR A 74 -3.68 4.10 9.20
C TYR A 74 -5.19 4.01 9.52
N HIS A 75 -5.60 3.00 10.30
CA HIS A 75 -7.00 2.83 10.72
C HIS A 75 -7.35 3.69 11.93
N ILE A 76 -6.35 4.01 12.77
CA ILE A 76 -6.51 4.81 13.99
C ILE A 76 -6.39 6.31 13.70
N ALA A 77 -5.63 6.70 12.68
CA ALA A 77 -5.42 8.10 12.34
C ALA A 77 -6.75 8.82 12.08
N ASP A 78 -6.96 9.94 12.76
CA ASP A 78 -8.00 10.90 12.38
C ASP A 78 -7.58 11.58 11.06
N PRO A 79 -8.33 11.42 9.95
CA PRO A 79 -7.97 11.99 8.66
C PRO A 79 -7.84 13.51 8.68
N ALA A 80 -8.53 14.21 9.59
CA ALA A 80 -8.43 15.66 9.71
C ALA A 80 -7.02 16.12 10.13
N GLY A 81 -6.25 15.25 10.79
CA GLY A 81 -4.87 15.55 11.19
C GLY A 81 -3.85 15.44 10.05
N LEU A 82 -4.17 14.74 8.96
CA LEU A 82 -3.27 14.58 7.81
C LEU A 82 -3.41 15.78 6.87
N THR A 83 -2.67 16.84 7.19
CA THR A 83 -2.58 18.08 6.40
C THR A 83 -1.39 18.03 5.42
N PRO A 84 -1.28 18.96 4.45
CA PRO A 84 -0.16 18.98 3.50
C PRO A 84 1.24 18.98 4.14
N GLY A 85 1.40 19.64 5.30
CA GLY A 85 2.67 19.62 6.04
C GLY A 85 3.06 18.25 6.59
N GLU A 86 2.11 17.32 6.68
CA GLU A 86 2.29 15.96 7.20
C GLU A 86 2.57 14.94 6.08
N PHE A 87 2.43 15.32 4.80
CA PHE A 87 2.69 14.41 3.69
C PHE A 87 4.10 13.80 3.72
N PRO A 88 5.19 14.55 4.01
CA PRO A 88 6.53 13.96 4.06
C PRO A 88 6.69 12.90 5.15
N PHE A 89 6.05 13.10 6.31
CA PHE A 89 6.08 12.13 7.41
C PHE A 89 5.47 10.79 6.97
N TRP A 90 4.26 10.80 6.44
CA TRP A 90 3.60 9.56 5.98
C TRP A 90 4.26 8.95 4.75
N ALA A 91 4.78 9.78 3.84
CA ALA A 91 5.51 9.34 2.67
C ALA A 91 6.74 8.50 3.07
N SER A 92 7.53 8.96 4.05
CA SER A 92 8.69 8.22 4.57
C SER A 92 8.33 6.86 5.17
N GLY A 93 7.09 6.72 5.66
CA GLY A 93 6.59 5.53 6.32
C GLY A 93 6.03 4.47 5.38
N ILE A 94 5.72 4.79 4.12
CA ILE A 94 5.16 3.85 3.14
C ILE A 94 6.28 3.34 2.24
N VAL A 95 6.79 2.16 2.58
CA VAL A 95 7.98 1.58 1.93
C VAL A 95 7.66 0.31 1.14
N ASN A 96 6.44 -0.20 1.18
CA ASN A 96 6.06 -1.40 0.45
C ASN A 96 4.58 -1.33 0.03
N HIS A 97 4.15 -2.28 -0.82
CA HIS A 97 2.77 -2.37 -1.29
C HIS A 97 1.77 -2.55 -0.14
N GLU A 98 2.10 -3.32 0.89
CA GLU A 98 1.20 -3.58 2.01
C GLU A 98 0.85 -2.29 2.80
N LEU A 99 1.85 -1.46 3.10
CA LEU A 99 1.65 -0.16 3.73
C LEU A 99 0.91 0.80 2.79
N ALA A 100 1.23 0.76 1.49
CA ALA A 100 0.56 1.58 0.48
C ALA A 100 -0.94 1.25 0.38
N GLU A 101 -1.28 -0.04 0.39
CA GLU A 101 -2.66 -0.52 0.33
C GLU A 101 -3.45 -0.19 1.59
N GLU A 102 -2.89 -0.43 2.79
CA GLU A 102 -3.58 -0.06 4.02
C GLU A 102 -3.77 1.45 4.14
N ALA A 103 -2.79 2.26 3.73
CA ALA A 103 -2.95 3.72 3.70
C ALA A 103 -4.05 4.14 2.73
N ALA A 104 -4.02 3.63 1.50
CA ALA A 104 -5.01 3.92 0.46
C ALA A 104 -6.42 3.45 0.81
N PHE A 105 -6.54 2.37 1.58
CA PHE A 105 -7.82 1.84 2.02
C PHE A 105 -8.37 2.57 3.25
N ALA A 106 -7.52 2.83 4.25
CA ALA A 106 -7.97 3.26 5.56
C ALA A 106 -7.98 4.78 5.73
N LEU A 107 -6.97 5.49 5.20
CA LEU A 107 -6.71 6.88 5.59
C LEU A 107 -6.88 7.85 4.42
N LEU A 108 -6.12 7.64 3.35
CA LEU A 108 -5.89 8.65 2.32
C LEU A 108 -7.17 9.18 1.66
N PRO A 109 -8.18 8.36 1.28
CA PRO A 109 -9.38 8.88 0.60
C PRO A 109 -10.23 9.82 1.47
N ARG A 110 -10.00 9.86 2.79
CA ARG A 110 -10.81 10.59 3.76
C ARG A 110 -10.19 11.91 4.23
N ILE A 111 -8.98 12.24 3.76
CA ILE A 111 -8.29 13.47 4.19
C ILE A 111 -8.89 14.71 3.52
N GLY A 112 -8.74 15.87 4.14
CA GLY A 112 -9.34 17.12 3.65
C GLY A 112 -8.79 17.59 2.30
N ASP A 113 -7.47 17.49 2.08
CA ASP A 113 -6.80 17.94 0.85
C ASP A 113 -6.19 16.77 0.06
N PHE A 114 -7.04 15.80 -0.29
CA PHE A 114 -6.65 14.68 -1.14
C PHE A 114 -6.09 15.13 -2.51
N PRO A 115 -6.65 16.14 -3.21
CA PRO A 115 -6.09 16.60 -4.48
C PRO A 115 -4.63 17.07 -4.36
N ALA A 116 -4.24 17.76 -3.27
CA ALA A 116 -2.83 18.10 -3.06
C ALA A 116 -1.97 16.85 -2.85
N LEU A 117 -2.43 15.90 -2.02
CA LEU A 117 -1.70 14.64 -1.82
C LEU A 117 -1.51 13.89 -3.13
N PHE A 118 -2.57 13.76 -3.93
CA PHE A 118 -2.53 13.09 -5.22
C PHE A 118 -1.50 13.72 -6.15
N ARG A 119 -1.51 15.05 -6.29
CA ARG A 119 -0.50 15.77 -7.10
C ARG A 119 0.91 15.53 -6.59
N THR A 120 1.13 15.62 -5.28
CA THR A 120 2.47 15.43 -4.69
C THR A 120 2.95 14.01 -4.89
N TRP A 121 2.12 13.00 -4.59
CA TRP A 121 2.53 11.59 -4.57
C TRP A 121 2.56 10.92 -5.94
N THR A 122 1.94 11.51 -6.96
CA THR A 122 2.03 11.07 -8.37
C THR A 122 3.09 11.82 -9.18
N ALA A 123 3.88 12.69 -8.54
CA ALA A 123 4.97 13.40 -9.18
C ALA A 123 6.11 12.46 -9.64
N THR A 124 6.95 12.96 -10.55
CA THR A 124 7.98 12.18 -11.26
C THR A 124 9.01 11.53 -10.35
N ASP A 125 9.39 12.23 -9.28
CA ASP A 125 10.44 11.88 -8.31
C ASP A 125 9.95 11.00 -7.15
N MET A 126 8.65 10.73 -7.09
CA MET A 126 8.08 9.96 -6.00
C MET A 126 8.27 8.45 -6.22
N PRO A 127 8.61 7.69 -5.17
CA PRO A 127 8.77 6.25 -5.26
C PRO A 127 7.43 5.56 -5.57
N TRP A 128 7.50 4.42 -6.24
CA TRP A 128 6.32 3.70 -6.74
C TRP A 128 5.28 3.35 -5.67
N PRO A 129 5.60 3.04 -4.38
CA PRO A 129 4.58 2.74 -3.39
C PRO A 129 3.65 3.93 -3.11
N LEU A 130 4.19 5.16 -3.18
CA LEU A 130 3.41 6.38 -2.98
C LEU A 130 2.50 6.66 -4.18
N GLN A 131 3.02 6.45 -5.39
CA GLN A 131 2.22 6.54 -6.61
C GLN A 131 1.08 5.52 -6.59
N TYR A 132 1.39 4.27 -6.26
CA TYR A 132 0.40 3.20 -6.11
C TYR A 132 -0.65 3.54 -5.05
N ALA A 133 -0.24 3.98 -3.85
CA ALA A 133 -1.15 4.39 -2.78
C ALA A 133 -2.09 5.52 -3.22
N ALA A 134 -1.55 6.56 -3.88
CA ALA A 134 -2.33 7.70 -4.35
C ALA A 134 -3.35 7.31 -5.41
N LEU A 135 -2.97 6.49 -6.39
CA LEU A 135 -3.88 6.00 -7.44
C LEU A 135 -4.99 5.12 -6.86
N MET A 136 -4.64 4.20 -5.96
CA MET A 136 -5.61 3.36 -5.25
C MET A 136 -6.56 4.18 -4.38
N ALA A 137 -6.05 5.19 -3.68
CA ALA A 137 -6.88 6.05 -2.85
C ALA A 137 -7.84 6.89 -3.70
N ALA A 138 -7.36 7.41 -4.84
CA ALA A 138 -8.14 8.24 -5.76
C ALA A 138 -9.36 7.49 -6.32
N SER A 139 -9.23 6.19 -6.59
CA SER A 139 -10.35 5.33 -7.01
C SER A 139 -11.50 5.24 -5.98
N ARG A 140 -11.23 5.60 -4.72
CA ARG A 140 -12.18 5.55 -3.59
C ARG A 140 -12.75 6.92 -3.23
N VAL A 141 -12.24 8.00 -3.82
CA VAL A 141 -12.79 9.34 -3.62
C VAL A 141 -14.09 9.49 -4.41
N VAL A 142 -15.13 10.04 -3.78
CA VAL A 142 -16.46 10.18 -4.37
C VAL A 142 -16.88 11.66 -4.40
N PRO A 143 -17.14 12.25 -5.59
CA PRO A 143 -16.91 11.69 -6.92
C PRO A 143 -15.40 11.68 -7.29
N PRO A 144 -14.92 10.74 -8.13
CA PRO A 144 -13.53 10.76 -8.58
C PRO A 144 -13.31 11.88 -9.60
N ASP A 145 -12.18 12.56 -9.52
CA ASP A 145 -11.85 13.70 -10.37
C ASP A 145 -11.28 13.24 -11.73
N SER A 146 -11.90 13.68 -12.82
CA SER A 146 -11.44 13.40 -14.18
C SER A 146 -10.09 14.05 -14.49
N GLY A 147 -9.70 15.10 -13.76
CA GLY A 147 -8.38 15.74 -13.86
C GLY A 147 -7.23 14.83 -13.45
N TRP A 148 -7.49 13.68 -12.82
CA TRP A 148 -6.47 12.71 -12.41
C TRP A 148 -6.09 11.69 -13.49
N VAL A 149 -6.86 11.62 -14.59
CA VAL A 149 -6.66 10.66 -15.68
C VAL A 149 -5.28 10.79 -16.32
N ASP A 150 -4.83 12.03 -16.57
CA ASP A 150 -3.51 12.29 -17.15
C ASP A 150 -2.39 11.83 -16.23
N SER A 151 -2.43 12.20 -14.95
CA SER A 151 -1.43 11.78 -13.96
C SER A 151 -1.38 10.26 -13.80
N ALA A 152 -2.52 9.57 -13.88
CA ALA A 152 -2.58 8.12 -13.81
C ALA A 152 -1.85 7.46 -14.98
N VAL A 153 -2.11 7.93 -16.21
CA VAL A 153 -1.45 7.42 -17.42
C VAL A 153 0.05 7.74 -17.42
N GLU A 154 0.46 8.93 -16.99
CA GLU A 154 1.88 9.26 -16.87
C GLU A 154 2.59 8.45 -15.79
N ALA A 155 1.92 8.12 -14.68
CA ALA A 155 2.47 7.24 -13.65
C ALA A 155 2.74 5.83 -14.20
N VAL A 156 1.81 5.27 -14.98
CA VAL A 156 1.98 3.96 -15.63
C VAL A 156 3.14 4.00 -16.62
N ARG A 157 3.21 5.00 -17.50
CA ARG A 157 4.29 5.12 -18.50
C ARG A 157 5.66 5.19 -17.82
N ARG A 158 5.80 5.99 -16.77
CA ARG A 158 7.06 6.11 -16.01
C ARG A 158 7.42 4.81 -15.31
N ALA A 159 6.46 4.15 -14.66
CA ALA A 159 6.69 2.89 -13.97
C ALA A 159 7.10 1.78 -14.95
N ALA A 160 6.41 1.70 -16.10
CA ALA A 160 6.73 0.75 -17.16
C ALA A 160 8.14 0.97 -17.73
N ALA A 161 8.50 2.22 -18.05
CA ALA A 161 9.84 2.55 -18.54
C ALA A 161 10.94 2.27 -17.50
N ALA A 162 10.68 2.57 -16.22
CA ALA A 162 11.63 2.29 -15.14
C ALA A 162 11.88 0.78 -14.97
N ALA A 163 10.84 -0.05 -15.10
CA ALA A 163 10.96 -1.50 -14.99
C ALA A 163 11.86 -2.13 -16.07
N GLU A 164 11.90 -1.58 -17.28
CA GLU A 164 12.78 -2.06 -18.36
C GLU A 164 14.27 -1.81 -18.07
N THR A 165 14.58 -0.87 -17.18
CA THR A 165 15.98 -0.58 -16.79
C THR A 165 16.48 -1.47 -15.66
N VAL A 166 15.60 -2.28 -15.05
CA VAL A 166 15.95 -3.12 -13.91
C VAL A 166 16.67 -4.38 -14.38
N PRO A 167 17.87 -4.66 -13.84
CA PRO A 167 18.60 -5.90 -14.14
C PRO A 167 17.77 -7.17 -13.83
N PRO A 168 17.90 -8.23 -14.65
CA PRO A 168 17.06 -9.42 -14.54
C PRO A 168 17.25 -10.22 -13.24
N ASP A 169 18.42 -10.11 -12.60
CA ASP A 169 18.73 -10.73 -11.30
C ASP A 169 17.92 -10.08 -10.16
N VAL A 170 17.71 -8.76 -10.22
CA VAL A 170 16.84 -8.04 -9.27
C VAL A 170 15.37 -8.38 -9.53
N ALA A 171 14.95 -8.43 -10.80
CA ALA A 171 13.56 -8.74 -11.18
C ALA A 171 13.11 -10.17 -10.79
N ALA A 172 14.01 -11.15 -10.81
CA ALA A 172 13.70 -12.54 -10.47
C ALA A 172 13.42 -12.78 -8.98
N SER A 173 13.95 -11.91 -8.09
CA SER A 173 13.82 -12.05 -6.63
C SER A 173 12.41 -11.75 -6.09
N GLU A 174 11.54 -11.12 -6.90
CA GLU A 174 10.23 -10.61 -6.47
C GLU A 174 9.01 -11.40 -6.98
N GLY A 175 9.22 -12.53 -7.67
CA GLY A 175 8.15 -13.33 -8.29
C GLY A 175 7.02 -13.80 -7.35
N GLY A 176 7.15 -13.63 -6.03
CA GLY A 176 6.12 -13.92 -5.02
C GLY A 176 5.07 -12.82 -4.80
N LEU A 177 5.30 -11.58 -5.25
CA LEU A 177 4.38 -10.45 -5.00
C LEU A 177 3.09 -10.51 -5.84
N VAL A 178 3.12 -11.20 -6.98
CA VAL A 178 2.05 -11.19 -7.99
C VAL A 178 1.07 -12.35 -7.86
N SER A 179 1.28 -13.27 -6.90
CA SER A 179 0.43 -14.45 -6.68
C SER A 179 -0.21 -14.44 -5.30
N ALA A 180 -1.11 -13.48 -5.06
CA ALA A 180 -2.08 -13.56 -3.96
C ALA A 180 -3.50 -13.64 -4.54
N ALA A 181 -3.81 -14.78 -5.19
CA ALA A 181 -5.16 -15.31 -5.16
C ALA A 181 -5.55 -15.56 -3.68
N PRO A 182 -6.84 -15.49 -3.30
CA PRO A 182 -7.23 -15.61 -1.88
C PRO A 182 -6.77 -16.97 -1.37
N VAL A 183 -5.81 -16.98 -0.44
CA VAL A 183 -5.35 -18.21 0.20
C VAL A 183 -6.49 -18.70 1.10
N ALA A 184 -7.36 -19.51 0.49
CA ALA A 184 -8.32 -20.32 1.21
C ALA A 184 -7.57 -21.27 2.14
N ALA A 185 -8.10 -21.39 3.35
CA ALA A 185 -7.57 -22.12 4.47
C ALA A 185 -7.04 -23.52 4.10
N VAL A 186 -5.84 -23.85 4.59
CA VAL A 186 -5.46 -25.24 4.86
C VAL A 186 -5.16 -25.35 6.36
N VAL A 187 -6.11 -25.98 7.05
CA VAL A 187 -6.02 -26.38 8.45
C VAL A 187 -5.48 -27.81 8.50
N ALA A 188 -4.32 -27.98 9.12
CA ALA A 188 -3.82 -29.19 9.80
C ALA A 188 -2.44 -28.77 10.38
N GLY A 189 -2.01 -29.04 11.61
CA GLY A 189 -2.45 -29.90 12.68
C GLY A 189 -1.24 -30.04 13.62
N THR A 190 -1.41 -29.69 14.89
CA THR A 190 -0.73 -30.20 16.10
C THR A 190 0.80 -30.15 16.28
N GLY A 191 1.22 -29.52 17.39
CA GLY A 191 2.41 -29.93 18.17
C GLY A 191 3.23 -28.75 18.76
N PRO A 192 3.46 -28.68 20.09
CA PRO A 192 4.14 -27.54 20.71
C PRO A 192 5.66 -27.77 20.81
N ALA A 193 6.46 -26.73 20.58
CA ALA A 193 7.86 -26.72 20.97
C ALA A 193 8.26 -25.37 21.59
N VAL A 194 9.07 -25.49 22.63
CA VAL A 194 9.34 -24.55 23.72
C VAL A 194 10.62 -23.75 23.45
N SER A 195 10.63 -22.50 23.94
CA SER A 195 11.77 -21.64 24.35
C SER A 195 12.96 -21.40 23.41
N ALA A 196 13.32 -20.14 23.18
CA ALA A 196 14.24 -19.37 24.03
C ALA A 196 14.60 -18.04 23.35
N SER A 197 14.52 -16.93 24.08
CA SER A 197 15.07 -15.63 23.67
C SER A 197 16.61 -15.66 23.68
N PRO A 198 17.25 -14.78 22.92
CA PRO A 198 18.14 -13.84 23.60
C PRO A 198 17.92 -12.39 23.14
N GLU A 199 18.07 -11.50 24.11
CA GLU A 199 18.16 -10.06 23.92
C GLU A 199 19.45 -9.71 23.18
N SER A 200 19.36 -8.83 22.18
CA SER A 200 20.48 -8.01 21.77
C SER A 200 19.96 -6.65 21.27
N GLY A 201 20.55 -5.59 21.81
CA GLY A 201 20.20 -4.21 21.52
C GLY A 201 20.38 -3.90 20.04
N PHE A 202 19.39 -3.24 19.46
CA PHE A 202 19.43 -2.80 18.08
C PHE A 202 19.52 -1.28 18.02
N SER A 203 20.58 -0.81 17.37
CA SER A 203 20.81 0.60 17.07
C SER A 203 19.78 1.07 16.05
N ALA A 204 19.01 2.09 16.40
CA ALA A 204 18.01 2.69 15.53
C ALA A 204 18.67 3.61 14.50
N SER A 205 18.93 3.08 13.30
CA SER A 205 19.11 3.91 12.10
C SER A 205 18.41 3.24 10.92
N ALA A 206 17.09 3.40 10.84
CA ALA A 206 16.34 3.03 9.65
C ALA A 206 16.46 4.18 8.62
N THR A 207 17.54 4.18 7.84
CA THR A 207 17.46 4.78 6.51
C THR A 207 16.39 4.00 5.72
N PRO A 208 15.49 4.67 4.97
CA PRO A 208 14.58 3.96 4.10
C PRO A 208 15.42 3.10 3.15
N SER A 209 15.21 1.78 3.19
CA SER A 209 15.98 0.85 2.39
C SER A 209 15.85 1.25 0.92
N ALA A 210 16.99 1.52 0.26
CA ALA A 210 17.08 1.93 -1.14
C ALA A 210 16.35 0.98 -2.11
N ALA A 211 16.04 -0.25 -1.66
CA ALA A 211 15.26 -1.25 -2.38
C ALA A 211 13.85 -0.78 -2.79
N CYS A 212 13.21 0.12 -2.03
CA CYS A 212 11.83 0.53 -2.30
C CYS A 212 11.71 1.61 -3.40
N SER A 213 12.86 2.14 -3.86
CA SER A 213 12.93 3.13 -4.93
C SER A 213 12.99 2.49 -6.32
N VAL A 214 13.49 1.25 -6.42
CA VAL A 214 13.59 0.55 -7.70
C VAL A 214 12.20 0.09 -8.12
N CYS A 215 11.74 0.57 -9.27
CA CYS A 215 10.47 0.14 -9.85
C CYS A 215 10.72 -1.12 -10.67
N THR A 216 10.57 -2.29 -10.06
CA THR A 216 10.63 -3.59 -10.73
C THR A 216 9.42 -3.82 -11.66
N PRO A 217 9.44 -4.84 -12.52
CA PRO A 217 8.24 -5.22 -13.29
C PRO A 217 7.01 -5.51 -12.42
N ALA A 218 7.19 -6.08 -11.22
CA ALA A 218 6.09 -6.31 -10.28
C ALA A 218 5.56 -5.00 -9.69
N ALA A 219 6.46 -4.08 -9.30
CA ALA A 219 6.08 -2.75 -8.84
C ALA A 219 5.35 -1.94 -9.92
N ALA A 220 5.78 -2.03 -11.19
CA ALA A 220 5.11 -1.37 -12.30
C ALA A 220 3.69 -1.89 -12.52
N LEU A 221 3.46 -3.20 -12.34
CA LEU A 221 2.12 -3.78 -12.38
C LEU A 221 1.23 -3.27 -11.23
N LEU A 222 1.77 -3.09 -10.02
CA LEU A 222 1.00 -2.49 -8.92
C LEU A 222 0.59 -1.04 -9.24
N VAL A 223 1.49 -0.24 -9.81
CA VAL A 223 1.14 1.12 -10.27
C VAL A 223 0.05 1.07 -11.34
N ALA A 224 0.16 0.14 -12.30
CA ALA A 224 -0.87 -0.09 -13.32
C ALA A 224 -2.22 -0.51 -12.73
N GLN A 225 -2.23 -1.38 -11.71
CA GLN A 225 -3.43 -1.77 -10.96
C GLN A 225 -4.10 -0.57 -10.29
N GLY A 226 -3.31 0.29 -9.63
CA GLY A 226 -3.80 1.53 -9.05
C GLY A 226 -4.42 2.45 -10.11
N ALA A 227 -3.76 2.60 -11.26
CA ALA A 227 -4.26 3.40 -12.37
C ALA A 227 -5.56 2.82 -12.94
N VAL A 228 -5.65 1.51 -13.18
CA VAL A 228 -6.88 0.84 -13.63
C VAL A 228 -8.03 1.10 -12.67
N ALA A 229 -7.80 0.99 -11.36
CA ALA A 229 -8.84 1.24 -10.37
C ALA A 229 -9.40 2.68 -10.47
N LEU A 230 -8.50 3.67 -10.58
CA LEU A 230 -8.89 5.07 -10.75
C LEU A 230 -9.58 5.32 -12.10
N LEU A 231 -9.00 4.85 -13.19
CA LEU A 231 -9.52 5.04 -14.55
C LEU A 231 -10.90 4.39 -14.71
N ALA A 232 -11.12 3.20 -14.13
CA ALA A 232 -12.42 2.56 -14.10
C ALA A 232 -13.44 3.36 -13.27
N ALA A 233 -13.04 3.90 -12.12
CA ALA A 233 -13.90 4.74 -11.28
C ALA A 233 -14.33 6.03 -11.99
N VAL A 234 -13.40 6.69 -12.70
CA VAL A 234 -13.71 7.88 -13.53
C VAL A 234 -14.56 7.51 -14.74
N GLY A 235 -14.17 6.47 -15.48
CA GLY A 235 -14.84 6.04 -16.71
C GLY A 235 -16.27 5.53 -16.50
N SER A 236 -16.60 5.05 -15.30
CA SER A 236 -17.94 4.59 -14.95
C SER A 236 -18.92 5.75 -14.64
N ARG A 237 -18.47 7.01 -14.62
CA ARG A 237 -19.34 8.15 -14.26
C ARG A 237 -20.38 8.48 -15.31
N ASN A 238 -19.98 8.54 -16.58
CA ASN A 238 -20.83 8.85 -17.73
C ASN A 238 -20.09 8.55 -19.04
N GLY A 239 -20.80 8.60 -20.18
CA GLY A 239 -20.24 8.30 -21.49
C GLY A 239 -19.08 9.21 -21.92
N GLU A 240 -19.11 10.50 -21.54
CA GLU A 240 -18.04 11.45 -21.84
C GLU A 240 -16.74 11.09 -21.08
N SER A 241 -16.86 10.81 -19.78
CA SER A 241 -15.74 10.37 -18.93
C SER A 241 -15.18 9.04 -19.41
N ARG A 242 -16.05 8.11 -19.82
CA ARG A 242 -15.65 6.83 -20.43
C ARG A 242 -14.80 7.04 -21.68
N GLN A 243 -15.28 7.86 -22.62
CA GLN A 243 -14.54 8.16 -23.85
C GLN A 243 -13.23 8.91 -23.59
N ALA A 244 -13.20 9.82 -22.61
CA ALA A 244 -11.98 10.51 -22.21
C ALA A 244 -10.94 9.53 -21.64
N VAL A 245 -11.36 8.63 -20.75
CA VAL A 245 -10.49 7.57 -20.20
C VAL A 245 -9.97 6.66 -21.29
N LEU A 246 -10.83 6.13 -22.17
CA LEU A 246 -10.41 5.24 -23.25
C LEU A 246 -9.44 5.92 -24.22
N ARG A 247 -9.69 7.19 -24.58
CA ARG A 247 -8.76 7.97 -25.42
C ARG A 247 -7.40 8.13 -24.75
N LYS A 248 -7.37 8.46 -23.46
CA LYS A 248 -6.09 8.68 -22.76
C LYS A 248 -5.36 7.37 -22.51
N ALA A 249 -6.04 6.31 -22.08
CA ALA A 249 -5.45 4.99 -21.92
C ALA A 249 -4.89 4.46 -23.25
N GLY A 250 -5.58 4.70 -24.37
CA GLY A 250 -5.08 4.34 -25.71
C GLY A 250 -3.81 5.08 -26.17
N SER A 251 -3.32 6.07 -25.40
CA SER A 251 -2.03 6.74 -25.64
C SER A 251 -0.84 6.09 -24.91
N LEU A 252 -1.09 5.04 -24.12
CA LEU A 252 -0.03 4.21 -23.56
C LEU A 252 0.63 3.37 -24.66
N GLY A 253 1.86 2.93 -24.41
CA GLY A 253 2.62 2.09 -25.32
C GLY A 253 2.21 0.62 -25.28
N ARG A 254 3.22 -0.28 -25.26
CA ARG A 254 3.09 -1.74 -25.32
C ARG A 254 4.01 -2.45 -24.33
N LEU A 255 4.47 -1.73 -23.30
CA LEU A 255 5.22 -2.35 -22.22
C LEU A 255 4.27 -3.17 -21.34
N ARG A 256 4.81 -4.14 -20.60
CA ARG A 256 3.99 -5.09 -19.82
C ARG A 256 2.94 -4.42 -18.91
N ALA A 257 3.33 -3.36 -18.19
CA ALA A 257 2.42 -2.64 -17.31
C ALA A 257 1.40 -1.78 -18.09
N GLU A 258 1.74 -1.34 -19.30
CA GLU A 258 0.82 -0.61 -20.19
C GLU A 258 -0.21 -1.55 -20.81
N ASP A 259 0.21 -2.69 -21.35
CA ASP A 259 -0.69 -3.71 -21.90
C ASP A 259 -1.68 -4.21 -20.83
N TYR A 260 -1.24 -4.36 -19.57
CA TYR A 260 -2.14 -4.66 -18.45
C TYR A 260 -3.28 -3.64 -18.31
N VAL A 261 -3.00 -2.33 -18.46
CA VAL A 261 -4.04 -1.30 -18.41
C VAL A 261 -5.02 -1.44 -19.58
N HIS A 262 -4.52 -1.76 -20.78
CA HIS A 262 -5.37 -1.92 -21.97
C HIS A 262 -6.32 -3.10 -21.80
N GLU A 263 -5.81 -4.25 -21.37
CA GLU A 263 -6.58 -5.46 -21.14
C GLU A 263 -7.67 -5.23 -20.09
N GLU A 264 -7.30 -4.69 -18.92
CA GLU A 264 -8.23 -4.48 -17.82
C GLU A 264 -9.34 -3.47 -18.15
N LEU A 265 -9.02 -2.39 -18.85
CA LEU A 265 -10.01 -1.36 -19.18
C LEU A 265 -10.98 -1.80 -20.27
N ALA A 266 -10.55 -2.66 -21.19
CA ALA A 266 -11.43 -3.22 -22.22
C ALA A 266 -12.63 -3.90 -21.56
N TRP A 267 -12.42 -4.85 -20.65
CA TRP A 267 -13.55 -5.54 -20.04
C TRP A 267 -14.31 -4.70 -19.00
N ARG A 268 -13.66 -3.74 -18.33
CA ARG A 268 -14.31 -2.91 -17.30
C ARG A 268 -15.23 -1.85 -17.88
N LEU A 269 -14.94 -1.34 -19.08
CA LEU A 269 -15.64 -0.20 -19.67
C LEU A 269 -16.37 -0.50 -20.99
N GLU A 270 -16.10 -1.62 -21.68
CA GLU A 270 -16.79 -1.98 -22.93
C GLU A 270 -18.15 -2.67 -22.71
N VAL A 271 -18.49 -3.13 -21.49
CA VAL A 271 -19.68 -3.98 -21.22
C VAL A 271 -20.85 -3.20 -20.58
N GLN A 272 -21.07 -1.92 -20.91
CA GLN A 272 -22.21 -1.14 -20.37
C GLN A 272 -22.94 -0.31 -21.42
#